data_AF-A0A3B3WKF1-F1
#
_entry.id   AF-A0A3B3WKF1-F1
#
_cell.length_a   1.000
_cell.length_b   1.000
_cell.length_c   1.000
_cell.angle_alpha   90.00
_cell.angle_beta   90.00
_cell.angle_gamma   90.00
#
_symmetry.space_group_name_H-M   'P 1'
#
loop_
_entity.id
_entity.type
_entity.pdbx_description
1 polymer ?
#
loop_
_entity_poly.entity_id
_entity_poly.type
_entity_poly.pdbx_seq_one_letter_code
_entity_poly.pdbx_strand_id
1 'polypeptide(L)'
;MRNFLIIEQLEAEITEEELGKAIDCMRAGKKAGPIDFYKKFKKQLISPILEMFQEAYCNGSLPKSMTSALIFVLLKPGKPSNKCENMRPISLLNADLKILCKILAMCLQD
;
A
#
# COMPACT_ATOMS: atom_id res chain seq x y z
N MET A 1 -9.52 -21.46 18.23
CA MET A 1 -8.18 -21.00 18.67
C MET A 1 -7.45 -20.21 17.59
N ARG A 2 -7.23 -20.75 16.39
CA ARG A 2 -6.47 -20.06 15.31
C ARG A 2 -7.03 -18.69 14.88
N ASN A 3 -8.36 -18.53 14.79
CA ASN A 3 -8.97 -17.22 14.45
C ASN A 3 -8.83 -16.15 15.53
N PHE A 4 -8.67 -16.52 16.80
CA PHE A 4 -8.54 -15.55 17.90
C PHE A 4 -7.13 -14.92 17.89
N LEU A 5 -6.10 -15.75 17.65
CA LEU A 5 -4.72 -15.29 17.50
C LEU A 5 -4.54 -14.30 16.34
N ILE A 6 -5.23 -14.53 15.21
CA ILE A 6 -5.14 -13.65 14.03
C ILE A 6 -5.74 -12.27 14.32
N ILE A 7 -6.83 -12.20 15.08
CA ILE A 7 -7.44 -10.92 15.47
C ILE A 7 -6.49 -10.14 16.37
N GLU A 8 -5.90 -10.79 17.39
CA GLU A 8 -4.91 -10.15 18.26
C GLU A 8 -3.70 -9.63 17.48
N GLN A 9 -3.25 -10.35 16.45
CA GLN A 9 -2.13 -9.91 15.60
C GLN A 9 -2.49 -8.72 14.70
N LEU A 10 -3.73 -8.63 14.22
CA LEU A 10 -4.18 -7.52 13.37
C LEU A 10 -4.49 -6.25 14.17
N GLU A 11 -4.88 -6.41 15.44
CA GLU A 11 -5.13 -5.30 16.37
C GLU A 11 -3.88 -4.84 17.11
N ALA A 12 -2.77 -5.58 16.98
CA ALA A 12 -1.48 -5.20 17.52
C ALA A 12 -0.95 -3.92 16.85
N GLU A 13 -0.18 -3.16 17.63
CA GLU A 13 0.46 -1.95 17.13
C GLU A 13 1.54 -2.30 16.09
N ILE A 14 1.52 -1.59 14.96
CA ILE A 14 2.52 -1.76 13.90
C ILE A 14 3.87 -1.27 14.43
N THR A 15 4.91 -2.08 14.26
CA THR A 15 6.28 -1.72 14.67
C THR A 15 7.09 -1.14 13.52
N GLU A 16 8.16 -0.39 13.84
CA GLU A 16 9.13 0.07 12.84
C GLU A 16 9.80 -1.10 12.09
N GLU A 17 10.01 -2.23 12.76
CA GLU A 17 10.59 -3.43 12.17
C GLU A 17 9.67 -4.04 11.11
N GLU A 18 8.38 -4.19 11.42
CA GLU A 18 7.38 -4.70 10.48
C GLU A 18 7.23 -3.78 9.27
N LEU A 19 7.18 -2.46 9.51
CA LEU A 19 7.14 -1.46 8.45
C LEU A 19 8.39 -1.53 7.57
N GLY A 20 9.57 -1.60 8.18
CA GLY A 20 10.84 -1.74 7.46
C GLY A 20 10.90 -3.01 6.62
N LYS A 21 10.48 -4.15 7.20
CA LYS A 21 10.40 -5.45 6.53
C LYS A 21 9.41 -5.42 5.37
N ALA A 22 8.25 -4.80 5.55
CA ALA A 22 7.25 -4.65 4.49
C ALA A 22 7.82 -3.88 3.29
N ILE A 23 8.48 -2.74 3.54
CA ILE A 23 9.15 -1.94 2.50
C ILE A 23 10.20 -2.79 1.76
N ASP A 24 11.03 -3.54 2.48
CA ASP A 24 12.10 -4.35 1.89
C ASP A 24 11.55 -5.50 1.02
N CYS A 25 10.49 -6.16 1.49
CA CYS A 25 9.83 -7.27 0.79
C CYS A 25 9.04 -6.84 -0.46
N MET A 26 8.71 -5.55 -0.61
CA MET A 26 8.03 -5.08 -1.82
C MET A 26 8.99 -5.11 -3.03
N ARG A 27 8.48 -5.57 -4.18
CA ARG A 27 9.28 -5.68 -5.42
C ARG A 27 9.63 -4.30 -5.97
N ALA A 28 10.92 -4.08 -6.22
CA ALA A 28 11.48 -2.90 -6.88
C ALA A 28 11.52 -3.05 -8.42
N GLY A 29 11.66 -1.95 -9.15
CA GLY A 29 11.92 -1.95 -10.61
C GLY A 29 10.98 -1.07 -11.45
N LYS A 30 11.18 -1.04 -12.78
CA LYS A 30 10.54 -0.10 -13.73
C LYS A 30 9.01 0.08 -13.65
N LYS A 31 8.29 -0.91 -13.10
CA LYS A 31 6.82 -0.89 -12.91
C LYS A 31 6.40 -0.83 -11.44
N ALA A 32 7.33 -1.08 -10.53
CA ALA A 32 7.11 -0.74 -9.14
C ALA A 32 7.02 0.78 -9.10
N GLY A 33 6.01 1.32 -8.44
CA GLY A 33 5.85 2.78 -8.33
C GLY A 33 7.00 3.40 -7.51
N PRO A 34 6.74 4.42 -6.69
CA PRO A 34 7.79 5.07 -5.91
C PRO A 34 8.40 4.18 -4.81
N ILE A 35 8.26 2.85 -4.79
CA ILE A 35 8.82 1.99 -3.72
C ILE A 35 10.35 2.13 -3.60
N ASP A 36 11.04 2.39 -4.71
CA ASP A 36 12.48 2.63 -4.70
C ASP A 36 12.84 3.89 -3.89
N PHE A 37 11.96 4.89 -3.87
CA PHE A 37 12.08 6.06 -2.99
C PHE A 37 11.98 5.66 -1.51
N TYR A 38 10.99 4.84 -1.14
CA TYR A 38 10.85 4.35 0.24
C TYR A 38 12.05 3.51 0.66
N LYS A 39 12.57 2.64 -0.21
CA LYS A 39 13.79 1.85 0.08
C LYS A 39 15.01 2.75 0.26
N LYS A 40 15.17 3.77 -0.57
CA LYS A 40 16.29 4.73 -0.52
C LYS A 40 16.26 5.59 0.74
N PHE A 41 15.09 6.11 1.10
CA PHE A 41 14.89 7.05 2.20
C PHE A 41 14.24 6.42 3.44
N LYS A 42 14.34 5.09 3.57
CA LYS A 42 13.68 4.32 4.63
C LYS A 42 13.96 4.87 6.03
N LYS A 43 15.22 5.23 6.30
CA LYS A 43 15.64 5.79 7.60
C LYS A 43 14.95 7.10 7.96
N GLN A 44 14.61 7.92 6.97
CA GLN A 44 13.93 9.21 7.18
C GLN A 44 12.41 9.07 7.18
N LEU A 45 11.87 8.01 6.55
CA LEU A 45 10.44 7.85 6.29
C LEU A 45 9.73 6.92 7.28
N ILE A 46 10.45 6.01 7.96
CA ILE A 46 9.81 5.04 8.88
C ILE A 46 8.99 5.74 9.97
N SER A 47 9.61 6.63 10.76
CA SER A 47 8.91 7.31 11.87
C SER A 47 7.69 8.12 11.39
N PRO A 48 7.77 9.01 10.39
CA PRO A 48 6.58 9.79 9.99
C PRO A 48 5.48 8.93 9.36
N ILE A 49 5.81 7.82 8.68
CA ILE A 49 4.79 6.90 8.16
C ILE A 49 4.13 6.15 9.31
N LEU A 50 4.90 5.70 10.29
CA LEU A 50 4.39 4.97 11.45
C LEU A 50 3.47 5.85 12.29
N GLU A 51 3.88 7.09 12.58
CA GLU A 51 3.07 8.08 13.30
C GLU A 51 1.73 8.31 12.59
N MET A 52 1.74 8.42 11.27
CA MET A 52 0.52 8.57 10.47
C MET A 52 -0.38 7.33 10.54
N PHE A 53 0.18 6.11 10.53
CA PHE A 53 -0.63 4.89 10.70
C PHE A 53 -1.24 4.79 12.09
N GLN A 54 -0.49 5.12 13.14
CA GLN A 54 -0.99 5.17 14.52
C GLN A 54 -2.11 6.20 14.66
N GLU A 55 -1.93 7.41 14.12
CA GLU A 55 -2.98 8.43 14.12
C GLU A 55 -4.23 7.95 13.37
N ALA A 56 -4.06 7.32 12.21
CA ALA A 56 -5.17 6.80 11.43
C ALA A 56 -5.94 5.69 12.16
N TYR A 57 -5.24 4.84 12.91
CA TYR A 57 -5.84 3.80 13.73
C TYR A 57 -6.63 4.41 14.91
N CYS A 58 -6.01 5.32 15.66
CA CYS A 58 -6.65 6.01 16.79
C CYS A 58 -7.90 6.79 16.37
N ASN A 59 -7.85 7.46 15.22
CA ASN A 59 -8.96 8.25 14.69
C ASN A 59 -10.00 7.42 13.93
N GLY A 60 -9.70 6.13 13.65
CA GLY A 60 -10.55 5.26 12.84
C GLY A 60 -10.72 5.69 11.38
N SER A 61 -9.77 6.49 10.85
CA SER A 61 -9.86 7.02 9.49
C SER A 61 -8.48 7.22 8.86
N LEU A 62 -8.33 6.77 7.61
CA LEU A 62 -7.11 7.01 6.82
C LEU A 62 -7.05 8.44 6.29
N PRO A 63 -5.85 9.01 6.09
CA PRO A 63 -5.69 10.27 5.38
C PRO A 63 -6.37 10.24 4.00
N LYS A 64 -6.95 11.38 3.61
CA LYS A 64 -7.70 11.51 2.34
C LYS A 64 -6.87 11.09 1.12
N SER A 65 -5.56 11.37 1.13
CA SER A 65 -4.61 10.98 0.08
C SER A 65 -4.51 9.47 -0.10
N MET A 66 -4.64 8.68 0.97
CA MET A 66 -4.59 7.22 0.94
C MET A 66 -5.91 6.60 0.45
N THR A 67 -7.03 7.29 0.66
CA THR A 67 -8.35 6.84 0.18
C THR A 67 -8.69 7.27 -1.25
N SER A 68 -7.79 8.04 -1.89
CA SER A 68 -7.96 8.56 -3.25
C SER A 68 -7.17 7.74 -4.27
N ALA A 69 -7.63 7.75 -5.52
CA ALA A 69 -6.97 7.09 -6.64
C ALA A 69 -6.89 8.01 -7.86
N LEU A 70 -5.74 7.99 -8.56
CA LEU A 70 -5.62 8.63 -9.87
C LEU A 70 -6.00 7.64 -10.96
N ILE A 71 -7.06 7.94 -11.71
CA ILE A 71 -7.59 7.03 -12.74
C ILE A 71 -7.01 7.41 -14.10
N PHE A 72 -6.28 6.49 -14.71
CA PHE A 72 -5.80 6.59 -16.08
C PHE A 72 -6.53 5.61 -16.98
N VAL A 73 -6.77 6.01 -18.24
CA VAL A 73 -7.45 5.17 -19.22
C VAL A 73 -6.46 4.76 -20.30
N LEU A 74 -6.18 3.46 -20.42
CA LEU A 74 -5.26 2.92 -21.42
C LEU A 74 -6.01 2.16 -22.52
N LEU A 75 -5.59 2.35 -23.77
CA LEU A 75 -6.14 1.60 -24.90
C LEU A 75 -5.67 0.14 -24.88
N LYS A 76 -6.59 -0.81 -25.15
CA LYS A 76 -6.27 -2.22 -25.39
C LYS A 76 -5.32 -2.31 -26.61
N PRO A 77 -4.20 -3.05 -26.52
CA PRO A 77 -3.28 -3.21 -27.66
C PRO A 77 -4.02 -3.71 -28.91
N GLY A 78 -3.76 -3.07 -30.06
CA GLY A 78 -4.33 -3.45 -31.35
C GLY A 78 -5.83 -3.16 -31.53
N LYS A 79 -6.46 -2.38 -30.63
CA LYS A 79 -7.87 -1.98 -30.76
C LYS A 79 -8.00 -0.50 -31.11
N PRO A 80 -9.03 -0.10 -31.87
CA PRO A 80 -9.27 1.30 -32.18
C PRO A 80 -9.76 2.07 -30.94
N SER A 81 -9.38 3.35 -30.82
CA SER A 81 -9.72 4.23 -29.69
C SER A 81 -11.16 4.75 -29.71
N ASN A 82 -11.95 4.39 -30.72
CA ASN A 82 -13.31 4.89 -30.94
C ASN A 82 -14.41 4.19 -30.13
N LYS A 83 -14.08 3.20 -29.31
CA LYS A 83 -15.06 2.52 -28.44
C LYS A 83 -14.58 2.48 -27.00
N CYS A 84 -15.46 2.78 -26.05
CA CYS A 84 -15.16 2.69 -24.61
C CYS A 84 -14.77 1.27 -24.16
N GLU A 85 -15.37 0.23 -24.76
CA GLU A 85 -15.02 -1.18 -24.48
C GLU A 85 -13.54 -1.52 -24.80
N ASN A 86 -12.90 -0.71 -25.64
CA ASN A 86 -11.49 -0.87 -25.99
C ASN A 86 -10.55 -0.23 -24.98
N MET A 87 -11.06 0.48 -23.99
CA MET A 87 -10.26 1.11 -22.95
C MET A 87 -10.15 0.22 -21.70
N ARG A 88 -9.07 0.41 -20.93
CA ARG A 88 -8.83 -0.23 -19.62
C ARG A 88 -8.57 0.88 -18.60
N PRO A 89 -9.48 1.14 -17.66
CA PRO A 89 -9.18 2.03 -16.55
C PRO A 89 -8.15 1.37 -15.63
N ILE A 90 -7.18 2.16 -15.17
CA ILE A 90 -6.17 1.79 -14.18
C ILE A 90 -6.23 2.81 -13.05
N SER A 91 -6.50 2.33 -11.85
CA SER A 91 -6.44 3.13 -10.63
C SER A 91 -5.04 3.08 -10.05
N LEU A 92 -4.36 4.22 -10.02
CA LEU A 92 -3.09 4.38 -9.34
C LEU A 92 -3.35 4.79 -7.89
N LEU A 93 -3.15 3.83 -6.98
CA LEU A 93 -3.28 4.03 -5.54
C LEU A 93 -1.99 4.58 -4.92
N ASN A 94 -2.15 5.33 -3.82
CA ASN A 94 -1.08 5.82 -2.96
C ASN A 94 -0.16 4.67 -2.50
N ALA A 95 1.14 4.97 -2.35
CA ALA A 95 2.15 3.97 -1.99
C ALA A 95 2.15 3.60 -0.50
N ASP A 96 1.87 4.55 0.39
CA ASP A 96 1.70 4.32 1.82
C ASP A 96 0.56 3.33 2.08
N LEU A 97 -0.55 3.45 1.36
CA LEU A 97 -1.65 2.47 1.40
C LEU A 97 -1.17 1.07 1.02
N LYS A 98 -0.34 0.96 -0.03
CA LYS A 98 0.20 -0.35 -0.46
C LYS A 98 1.15 -0.95 0.58
N ILE A 99 1.91 -0.11 1.28
CA ILE A 99 2.78 -0.54 2.38
C ILE A 99 1.93 -1.06 3.55
N LEU A 100 0.88 -0.32 3.94
CA LEU A 100 -0.07 -0.77 4.97
C LEU A 100 -0.72 -2.11 4.60
N CYS A 101 -1.23 -2.24 3.37
CA CYS A 101 -1.78 -3.52 2.90
C CYS A 101 -0.74 -4.65 2.91
N LYS A 102 0.54 -4.34 2.65
CA LYS A 102 1.61 -5.33 2.68
C LYS A 102 1.88 -5.80 4.11
N ILE A 103 1.88 -4.91 5.10
CA ILE A 103 2.00 -5.25 6.52
C ILE A 103 0.86 -6.19 6.92
N LEU A 104 -0.40 -5.78 6.70
CA LEU A 104 -1.57 -6.59 7.04
C LEU A 104 -1.57 -7.96 6.35
N ALA A 105 -1.14 -8.01 5.08
CA ALA A 105 -1.03 -9.27 4.35
C ALA A 105 0.06 -10.18 4.92
N MET A 106 1.12 -9.65 5.52
CA MET A 106 2.14 -10.46 6.20
C MET A 106 1.57 -11.05 7.49
N CYS A 107 0.80 -10.27 8.27
CA CYS A 107 0.12 -10.77 9.48
C CYS A 107 -0.87 -11.91 9.19
N LEU A 108 -1.51 -11.90 8.01
CA LEU A 108 -2.48 -12.94 7.59
C LEU A 108 -1.84 -14.18 6.97
N GLN A 109 -0.57 -14.13 6.58
CA GLN A 109 0.13 -15.21 5.89
C GLN A 109 0.94 -16.12 6.81
N ASP A 110 1.14 -15.69 8.06
CA ASP A 110 1.76 -16.47 9.14
C ASP A 110 0.73 -17.38 9.84
#